data_AF-A0A1G1BY03-F1
#
_entry.id   AF-A0A1G1BY03-F1
#
_cell.length_a   1.000
_cell.length_b   1.000
_cell.length_c   1.000
_cell.angle_alpha   90.00
_cell.angle_beta   90.00
_cell.angle_gamma   90.00
#
_symmetry.space_group_name_H-M   'P 1'
#
loop_
_entity.id
_entity.type
_entity.pdbx_description
1 polymer ?
#
loop_
_entity_poly.entity_id
_entity_poly.type
_entity_poly.pdbx_seq_one_letter_code
_entity_poly.pdbx_strand_id
1 'polypeptide(L)'
;MRWRPVLLTVGGGALYGICNHVLGAISLPGSAVITVRPQILFPQLVGLLGGPWAGLLAGGFGNLLGDILNGHGGTYWNWCIANGMLGGMTGWLRFRAGQTISTIAAFSRFFLALLGIHTIALLFACTTHFAIFSGTTLRETLLDWCLPAILSNVLLTFLLLPAVLLVLKYLQPTLEVGLGLLMLYVLVGCMVAAGVTGAAALTWTMGNASELRAVDAETLVRLRERVTLDLFRITGAAALLLVVVGFFASLRIAYAILTPIRSIMKAVDGLRRGEPWRRETLDPVASRQDELGTMARLLQDMGDQVRDRETELTRQLEVLRREADSKEVHRRVAEIAESDYFKSLQAQAAELRRKRHESR
;
A
#
# COMPACT_ATOMS: atom_id res chain seq x y z
N MET A 1 17.45 25.06 15.91
CA MET A 1 16.62 23.92 15.45
C MET A 1 15.66 23.33 16.52
N ARG A 2 15.69 23.79 17.80
CA ARG A 2 14.92 23.18 18.93
C ARG A 2 13.40 23.46 18.96
N TRP A 3 12.91 24.50 18.29
CA TRP A 3 11.49 24.90 18.36
C TRP A 3 10.57 24.24 17.32
N ARG A 4 11.12 23.53 16.31
CA ARG A 4 10.32 22.98 15.20
C ARG A 4 9.21 22.03 15.66
N PRO A 5 9.42 21.10 16.61
CA PRO A 5 8.36 20.22 17.09
C PRO A 5 7.27 20.98 17.87
N VAL A 6 7.66 21.99 18.64
CA VAL A 6 6.74 22.83 19.42
C VAL A 6 5.87 23.66 18.49
N LEU A 7 6.48 24.32 17.51
CA LEU A 7 5.76 25.11 16.50
C LEU A 7 4.82 24.25 15.66
N LEU A 8 5.24 23.04 15.27
CA LEU A 8 4.38 22.10 14.56
C LEU A 8 3.17 21.69 15.40
N THR A 9 3.38 21.43 16.69
CA THR A 9 2.32 20.99 17.62
C THR A 9 1.33 22.11 17.89
N VAL A 10 1.82 23.27 18.32
CA VAL A 10 0.98 24.42 18.68
C VAL A 10 0.32 25.03 17.44
N GLY A 11 1.09 25.27 16.39
CA GLY A 11 0.58 25.81 15.13
C GLY A 11 -0.39 24.86 14.43
N GLY A 12 -0.07 23.56 14.39
CA GLY A 12 -0.95 22.54 13.83
C GLY A 12 -2.24 22.36 14.62
N GLY A 13 -2.17 22.39 15.95
CA GLY A 13 -3.36 22.35 16.82
C GLY A 13 -4.23 23.59 16.69
N ALA A 14 -3.63 24.79 16.65
CA ALA A 14 -4.36 26.03 16.45
C ALA A 14 -5.06 26.06 15.06
N LEU A 15 -4.35 25.67 14.01
CA LEU A 15 -4.91 25.58 12.66
C LEU A 15 -6.06 24.56 12.59
N TYR A 16 -5.91 23.41 13.25
CA TYR A 16 -6.98 22.43 13.38
C TYR A 16 -8.22 23.02 14.05
N GLY A 17 -8.06 23.74 15.17
CA GLY A 17 -9.18 24.36 15.87
C GLY A 17 -9.88 25.47 15.09
N ILE A 18 -9.11 26.34 14.42
CA ILE A 18 -9.66 27.37 13.54
C ILE A 18 -10.42 26.73 12.38
N CYS A 19 -9.84 25.72 11.73
CA CYS A 19 -10.51 25.00 10.65
C CYS A 19 -11.74 24.23 11.14
N ASN A 20 -11.78 23.74 12.39
CA ASN A 20 -12.98 23.15 12.97
C ASN A 20 -14.14 24.16 13.03
N HIS A 21 -13.84 25.43 13.30
CA HIS A 21 -14.84 26.50 13.27
C HIS A 21 -15.21 26.90 11.84
N VAL A 22 -14.24 27.15 10.97
CA VAL A 22 -14.47 27.67 9.62
C VAL A 22 -15.09 26.63 8.68
N LEU A 23 -14.63 25.38 8.73
CA LEU A 23 -15.05 24.31 7.82
C LEU A 23 -16.16 23.43 8.40
N GLY A 24 -16.45 23.57 9.70
CA GLY A 24 -17.49 22.82 10.41
C GLY A 24 -18.93 23.30 10.15
N ALA A 25 -19.18 24.03 9.07
CA ALA A 25 -20.51 24.59 8.81
C ALA A 25 -21.56 23.56 8.38
N ILE A 26 -21.13 22.40 7.85
CA ILE A 26 -22.02 21.38 7.30
C ILE A 26 -22.19 20.26 8.31
N SER A 27 -23.30 20.25 9.05
CA SER A 27 -23.69 19.14 9.92
C SER A 27 -24.17 17.94 9.12
N LEU A 28 -23.86 16.74 9.60
CA LEU A 28 -24.34 15.50 9.00
C LEU A 28 -25.74 15.15 9.54
N PRO A 29 -26.63 14.56 8.72
CA PRO A 29 -27.93 14.11 9.19
C PRO A 29 -27.79 13.19 10.40
N GLY A 30 -28.58 13.44 11.45
CA GLY A 30 -28.64 12.63 12.66
C GLY A 30 -27.84 13.21 13.83
N SER A 31 -26.91 14.13 13.57
CA SER A 31 -26.17 14.82 14.63
C SER A 31 -26.19 16.33 14.44
N ALA A 32 -26.59 17.05 15.48
CA ALA A 32 -26.47 18.51 15.49
C ALA A 32 -25.01 18.99 15.60
N VAL A 33 -24.10 18.11 16.05
CA VAL A 33 -22.74 18.48 16.46
C VAL A 33 -21.68 17.90 15.52
N ILE A 34 -21.94 16.74 14.90
CA ILE A 34 -20.98 16.12 13.98
C ILE A 34 -21.13 16.70 12.59
N THR A 35 -20.01 17.21 12.09
CA THR A 35 -19.93 17.92 10.81
C THR A 35 -19.10 17.15 9.79
N VAL A 36 -19.05 17.64 8.54
CA VAL A 36 -18.08 17.21 7.55
C VAL A 36 -16.72 17.83 7.90
N ARG A 37 -15.69 17.01 8.15
CA ARG A 37 -14.45 17.46 8.82
C ARG A 37 -13.19 17.23 7.98
N PRO A 38 -12.95 17.97 6.88
CA PRO A 38 -11.70 17.86 6.13
C PRO A 38 -10.47 18.19 7.01
N GLN A 39 -10.66 19.04 8.03
CA GLN A 39 -9.65 19.42 9.01
C GLN A 39 -9.20 18.28 9.94
N ILE A 40 -9.88 17.12 9.96
CA ILE A 40 -9.45 15.94 10.72
C ILE A 40 -8.06 15.42 10.30
N LEU A 41 -7.59 15.89 9.15
CA LEU A 41 -6.27 15.59 8.62
C LEU A 41 -5.15 16.22 9.48
N PHE A 42 -5.38 17.37 10.13
CA PHE A 42 -4.32 18.08 10.85
C PHE A 42 -3.71 17.29 12.01
N PRO A 43 -4.48 16.72 12.95
CA PRO A 43 -3.92 15.88 14.02
C PRO A 43 -3.03 14.75 13.48
N GLN A 44 -3.45 14.15 12.36
CA GLN A 44 -2.74 13.03 11.73
C GLN A 44 -1.45 13.49 11.05
N LEU A 45 -1.47 14.60 10.32
CA LEU A 45 -0.26 15.17 9.72
C LEU A 45 0.73 15.61 10.78
N VAL A 46 0.26 16.26 11.83
CA VAL A 46 1.12 16.67 12.96
C VAL A 46 1.71 15.42 13.64
N GLY A 47 0.93 14.35 13.82
CA GLY A 47 1.44 13.05 14.28
C GLY A 47 2.50 12.47 13.35
N LEU A 48 2.19 12.35 12.06
CA LEU A 48 3.05 11.75 11.04
C LEU A 48 4.39 12.49 10.82
N LEU A 49 4.44 13.78 11.15
CA LEU A 49 5.63 14.62 11.01
C LEU A 49 6.35 14.85 12.36
N GLY A 50 5.59 15.07 13.42
CA GLY A 50 6.08 15.45 14.76
C GLY A 50 6.22 14.29 15.74
N GLY A 51 5.59 13.14 15.46
CA GLY A 51 5.54 11.97 16.33
C GLY A 51 4.32 11.93 17.26
N PRO A 52 4.22 10.89 18.11
CA PRO A 52 3.01 10.59 18.88
C PRO A 52 2.56 11.75 19.79
N TRP A 53 3.48 12.36 20.54
CA TRP A 53 3.13 13.44 21.46
C TRP A 53 2.66 14.71 20.74
N ALA A 54 3.27 15.04 19.61
CA ALA A 54 2.86 16.18 18.80
C ALA A 54 1.44 15.99 18.27
N GLY A 55 1.15 14.83 17.69
CA GLY A 55 -0.19 14.51 17.19
C GLY A 55 -1.24 14.45 18.30
N LEU A 56 -0.89 13.89 19.46
CA LEU A 56 -1.79 13.80 20.61
C LEU A 56 -2.19 15.17 21.13
N LEU A 57 -1.20 16.04 21.37
CA LEU A 57 -1.44 17.37 21.89
C LEU A 57 -2.17 18.24 20.87
N ALA A 58 -1.74 18.22 19.60
CA ALA A 58 -2.39 19.01 18.55
C ALA A 58 -3.84 18.55 18.29
N GLY A 59 -4.11 17.25 18.33
CA GLY A 59 -5.45 16.69 18.17
C GLY A 59 -6.39 17.05 19.32
N GLY A 60 -5.93 16.86 20.56
CA GLY A 60 -6.74 17.21 21.74
C GLY A 60 -6.99 18.70 21.86
N PHE A 61 -5.92 19.49 21.80
CA PHE A 61 -5.99 20.95 21.92
C PHE A 61 -6.77 21.58 20.78
N GLY A 62 -6.51 21.17 19.53
CA GLY A 62 -7.20 21.75 18.38
C GLY A 62 -8.69 21.42 18.36
N ASN A 63 -9.10 20.23 18.80
CA ASN A 63 -10.53 19.95 18.93
C ASN A 63 -11.18 20.82 20.01
N LEU A 64 -10.55 20.92 21.19
CA LEU A 64 -11.05 21.75 22.29
C LEU A 64 -11.16 23.23 21.88
N LEU A 65 -10.15 23.75 21.17
CA LEU A 65 -10.20 25.11 20.65
C LEU A 65 -11.37 25.29 19.69
N GLY A 66 -11.59 24.33 18.78
CA GLY A 66 -12.76 24.34 17.89
C GLY A 66 -14.08 24.31 18.65
N ASP A 67 -14.19 23.50 19.71
CA ASP A 67 -15.40 23.42 20.53
C ASP A 67 -15.67 24.73 21.27
N ILE A 68 -14.63 25.40 21.79
CA ILE A 68 -14.74 26.73 22.40
C ILE A 68 -15.22 27.78 21.37
N LEU A 69 -14.61 27.81 20.18
CA LEU A 69 -14.97 28.77 19.12
C LEU A 69 -16.41 28.58 18.62
N ASN A 70 -16.93 27.35 18.66
CA ASN A 70 -18.31 27.04 18.29
C ASN A 70 -19.30 27.15 19.47
N GLY A 71 -18.86 27.60 20.65
CA GLY A 71 -19.73 27.80 21.82
C GLY A 71 -20.05 26.53 22.62
N HIS A 72 -19.47 25.38 22.27
CA HIS A 72 -19.67 24.11 22.99
C HIS A 72 -18.81 24.01 24.27
N GLY A 73 -17.75 24.81 24.38
CA GLY A 73 -16.85 24.82 25.53
C GLY A 73 -16.17 23.46 25.75
N GLY A 74 -16.08 23.02 27.01
CA GLY A 74 -15.49 21.72 27.40
C GLY A 74 -16.46 20.53 27.41
N THR A 75 -17.68 20.70 26.91
CA THR A 75 -18.76 19.70 27.02
C THR A 75 -18.37 18.37 26.37
N TYR A 76 -17.72 18.42 25.20
CA TYR A 76 -17.33 17.25 24.41
C TYR A 76 -15.86 16.84 24.65
N TRP A 77 -15.42 16.84 25.91
CA TRP A 77 -14.04 16.49 26.28
C TRP A 77 -13.61 15.10 25.81
N ASN A 78 -14.52 14.13 25.78
CA ASN A 78 -14.25 12.77 25.33
C ASN A 78 -13.88 12.75 23.84
N TRP A 79 -14.53 13.59 23.03
CA TRP A 79 -14.19 13.79 21.63
C TRP A 79 -12.83 14.49 21.48
N CYS A 80 -12.49 15.43 22.36
CA CYS A 80 -11.15 16.03 22.37
C CYS A 80 -10.07 14.95 22.59
N ILE A 81 -10.25 14.07 23.58
CA ILE A 81 -9.32 12.97 23.82
C ILE A 81 -9.26 12.02 22.62
N ALA A 82 -10.40 11.67 22.02
CA ALA A 82 -10.43 10.80 20.84
C ALA A 82 -9.65 11.39 19.65
N ASN A 83 -9.80 12.69 19.36
CA ASN A 83 -9.03 13.36 18.29
C ASN A 83 -7.54 13.44 18.66
N GLY A 84 -7.20 13.57 19.94
CA GLY A 84 -5.83 13.40 20.44
C GLY A 84 -5.29 11.98 20.21
N MET A 85 -6.06 10.95 20.56
CA MET A 85 -5.70 9.55 20.30
C MET A 85 -5.46 9.31 18.81
N LEU A 86 -6.33 9.85 17.94
CA LEU A 86 -6.15 9.79 16.49
C LEU A 86 -4.80 10.36 16.05
N GLY A 87 -4.46 11.59 16.45
CA GLY A 87 -3.18 12.21 16.12
C GLY A 87 -1.98 11.48 16.74
N GLY A 88 -2.10 11.04 17.98
CA GLY A 88 -1.01 10.37 18.69
C GLY A 88 -0.71 8.97 18.15
N MET A 89 -1.76 8.19 17.88
CA MET A 89 -1.63 6.86 17.30
C MET A 89 -1.10 6.92 15.87
N THR A 90 -1.57 7.86 15.05
CA THR A 90 -0.99 8.10 13.71
C THR A 90 0.47 8.54 13.78
N GLY A 91 0.88 9.23 14.86
CA GLY A 91 2.28 9.56 15.10
C GLY A 91 3.21 8.38 15.34
N TRP A 92 2.70 7.17 15.62
CA TRP A 92 3.54 5.96 15.63
C TRP A 92 3.91 5.49 14.21
N LEU A 93 3.16 5.94 13.19
CA LEU A 93 3.43 5.70 11.77
C LEU A 93 4.36 6.79 11.17
N ARG A 94 5.02 7.61 12.01
CA ARG A 94 5.82 8.76 11.60
C ARG A 94 6.84 8.43 10.52
N PHE A 95 6.88 9.26 9.48
CA PHE A 95 7.91 9.18 8.46
C PHE A 95 9.26 9.67 9.00
N ARG A 96 10.32 8.89 8.78
CA ARG A 96 11.70 9.33 8.98
C ARG A 96 12.29 9.87 7.69
N ALA A 97 13.39 10.61 7.79
CA ALA A 97 14.07 11.16 6.62
C ALA A 97 14.39 10.06 5.59
N GLY A 98 14.00 10.28 4.34
CA GLY A 98 14.16 9.33 3.24
C GLY A 98 13.19 8.15 3.22
N GLN A 99 12.29 8.01 4.20
CA GLN A 99 11.28 6.97 4.17
C GLN A 99 10.13 7.36 3.24
N THR A 100 9.77 6.42 2.36
CA THR A 100 8.64 6.59 1.44
C THR A 100 7.83 5.30 1.33
N ILE A 101 6.54 5.43 1.10
CA ILE A 101 5.68 4.32 0.69
C ILE A 101 5.81 4.18 -0.83
N SER A 102 6.46 3.11 -1.29
CA SER A 102 6.71 2.86 -2.71
C SER A 102 6.21 1.49 -3.20
N THR A 103 5.73 0.65 -2.28
CA THR A 103 5.21 -0.69 -2.58
C THR A 103 3.76 -0.81 -2.15
N ILE A 104 3.00 -1.67 -2.83
CA ILE A 104 1.61 -1.91 -2.44
C ILE A 104 1.50 -2.45 -1.01
N ALA A 105 2.42 -3.31 -0.58
CA ALA A 105 2.37 -3.89 0.76
C ALA A 105 2.63 -2.83 1.85
N ALA A 106 3.49 -1.84 1.60
CA ALA A 106 3.66 -0.71 2.50
C ALA A 106 2.42 0.19 2.51
N PHE A 107 1.84 0.46 1.33
CA PHE A 107 0.61 1.23 1.19
C PHE A 107 -0.55 0.58 1.95
N SER A 108 -0.81 -0.70 1.69
CA SER A 108 -1.85 -1.50 2.34
C SER A 108 -1.71 -1.53 3.86
N ARG A 109 -0.51 -1.79 4.38
CA ARG A 109 -0.26 -1.80 5.84
C ARG A 109 -0.48 -0.42 6.46
N PHE A 110 -0.06 0.64 5.78
CA PHE A 110 -0.25 2.01 6.25
C PHE A 110 -1.74 2.37 6.34
N PHE A 111 -2.53 2.12 5.30
CA PHE A 111 -3.97 2.42 5.31
C PHE A 111 -4.77 1.48 6.22
N LEU A 112 -4.37 0.21 6.39
CA LEU A 112 -4.94 -0.68 7.41
C LEU A 112 -4.69 -0.16 8.82
N ALA A 113 -3.46 0.29 9.10
CA ALA A 113 -3.13 0.87 10.40
C ALA A 113 -3.96 2.14 10.65
N LEU A 114 -4.08 3.02 9.65
CA LEU A 114 -4.95 4.20 9.75
C LEU A 114 -6.41 3.84 10.02
N LEU A 115 -6.97 2.83 9.34
CA LEU A 115 -8.33 2.37 9.59
C LEU A 115 -8.48 1.91 11.05
N GLY A 116 -7.58 1.06 11.53
CA GLY A 116 -7.59 0.59 12.92
C GLY A 116 -7.46 1.73 13.94
N ILE A 117 -6.62 2.72 13.66
CA ILE A 117 -6.45 3.91 14.51
C ILE A 117 -7.77 4.71 14.60
N HIS A 118 -8.46 4.91 13.48
CA HIS A 118 -9.77 5.57 13.48
C HIS A 118 -10.79 4.77 14.29
N THR A 119 -10.85 3.45 14.07
CA THR A 119 -11.76 2.56 14.81
C THR A 119 -11.52 2.64 16.31
N ILE A 120 -10.27 2.62 16.77
CA ILE A 120 -9.94 2.69 18.21
C ILE A 120 -10.33 4.06 18.79
N ALA A 121 -9.97 5.16 18.12
CA ALA A 121 -10.31 6.50 18.59
C ALA A 121 -11.84 6.71 18.64
N LEU A 122 -12.57 6.24 17.63
CA LEU A 122 -14.03 6.34 17.57
C LEU A 122 -14.72 5.43 18.58
N LEU A 123 -14.21 4.21 18.78
CA LEU A 123 -14.73 3.31 19.80
C LEU A 123 -14.60 3.95 21.18
N PHE A 124 -13.46 4.58 21.48
CA PHE A 124 -13.28 5.34 22.72
C PHE A 124 -14.32 6.48 22.81
N ALA A 125 -14.44 7.32 21.79
CA ALA A 125 -15.39 8.44 21.79
C ALA A 125 -16.85 7.98 22.02
N CYS A 126 -17.29 6.95 21.29
CA CYS A 126 -18.65 6.45 21.33
C CYS A 126 -18.98 5.72 22.64
N THR A 127 -18.07 4.86 23.12
CA THR A 127 -18.29 4.10 24.37
C THR A 127 -18.32 5.02 25.57
N THR A 128 -17.41 6.00 25.63
CA THR A 128 -17.44 7.04 26.67
C THR A 128 -18.68 7.92 26.55
N HIS A 129 -19.12 8.23 25.32
CA HIS A 129 -20.35 9.00 25.13
C HIS A 129 -21.56 8.25 25.71
N PHE A 130 -21.72 6.98 25.34
CA PHE A 130 -22.80 6.13 25.86
C PHE A 130 -22.74 5.94 27.38
N ALA A 131 -21.55 5.78 27.94
CA ALA A 131 -21.37 5.50 29.37
C ALA A 131 -21.59 6.73 30.26
N ILE A 132 -21.26 7.93 29.78
CA ILE A 132 -21.21 9.15 30.60
C ILE A 132 -22.40 10.07 30.33
N PHE A 133 -22.86 10.19 29.09
CA PHE A 133 -24.05 10.97 28.76
C PHE A 133 -25.26 10.06 28.91
N SER A 134 -25.80 10.00 30.13
CA SER A 134 -26.82 9.06 30.62
C SER A 134 -28.23 9.22 29.99
N GLY A 135 -28.34 9.63 28.73
CA GLY A 135 -29.59 9.89 28.03
C GLY A 135 -29.69 9.32 26.62
N THR A 136 -28.64 8.70 26.08
CA THR A 136 -28.65 8.13 24.71
C THR A 136 -28.76 6.61 24.73
N THR A 137 -29.65 6.05 23.91
CA THR A 137 -29.71 4.62 23.66
C THR A 137 -28.47 4.12 22.90
N LEU A 138 -28.20 2.82 22.95
CA LEU A 138 -27.12 2.22 22.15
C LEU A 138 -27.33 2.47 20.64
N ARG A 139 -28.58 2.42 20.19
CA ARG A 139 -28.94 2.67 18.79
C ARG A 139 -28.60 4.10 18.37
N GLU A 140 -28.99 5.09 19.18
CA GLU A 140 -28.69 6.51 18.91
C GLU A 140 -27.18 6.75 18.94
N THR A 141 -26.45 6.18 19.90
CA THR A 141 -24.99 6.29 19.93
C THR A 141 -24.36 5.76 18.63
N LEU A 142 -24.79 4.59 18.16
CA LEU A 142 -24.23 3.98 16.97
C LEU A 142 -24.60 4.73 15.69
N LEU A 143 -25.88 5.08 15.52
CA LEU A 143 -26.39 5.63 14.26
C LEU A 143 -26.27 7.15 14.15
N ASP A 144 -26.31 7.87 15.27
CA ASP A 144 -26.37 9.32 15.31
C ASP A 144 -25.04 9.94 15.76
N TRP A 145 -24.15 9.15 16.37
CA TRP A 145 -22.79 9.60 16.73
C TRP A 145 -21.69 8.84 16.00
N CYS A 146 -21.66 7.51 16.08
CA CYS A 146 -20.56 6.75 15.49
C CYS A 146 -20.60 6.77 13.96
N LEU A 147 -21.76 6.53 13.35
CA LEU A 147 -21.87 6.46 11.89
C LEU A 147 -21.49 7.79 11.21
N PRO A 148 -22.03 8.97 11.59
CA PRO A 148 -21.58 10.24 11.02
C PRO A 148 -20.08 10.49 11.23
N ALA A 149 -19.54 10.18 12.41
CA ALA A 149 -18.13 10.39 12.71
C ALA A 149 -17.21 9.47 11.89
N ILE A 150 -17.59 8.20 11.68
CA ILE A 150 -16.88 7.27 10.80
C ILE A 150 -16.89 7.82 9.37
N LEU A 151 -18.07 8.16 8.85
CA LEU A 151 -18.23 8.63 7.48
C LEU A 151 -17.46 9.92 7.23
N SER A 152 -17.50 10.88 8.16
CA SER A 152 -16.76 12.13 8.04
C SER A 152 -15.25 11.89 8.15
N ASN A 153 -14.80 11.26 9.24
CA ASN A 153 -13.37 11.21 9.55
C ASN A 153 -12.60 10.21 8.67
N VAL A 154 -13.14 8.99 8.50
CA VAL A 154 -12.44 7.93 7.75
C VAL A 154 -12.44 8.27 6.27
N LEU A 155 -13.58 8.66 5.69
CA LEU A 155 -13.65 8.99 4.27
C LEU A 155 -12.73 10.15 3.92
N LEU A 156 -12.79 11.25 4.69
CA LEU A 156 -11.98 12.43 4.39
C LEU A 156 -10.50 12.17 4.63
N THR A 157 -10.13 11.34 5.59
CA THR A 157 -8.74 10.90 5.74
C THR A 157 -8.30 10.10 4.51
N PHE A 158 -9.09 9.11 4.09
CA PHE A 158 -8.73 8.23 2.98
C PHE A 158 -8.76 8.95 1.62
N LEU A 159 -9.53 10.03 1.52
CA LEU A 159 -9.53 10.92 0.36
C LEU A 159 -8.32 11.87 0.37
N LEU A 160 -8.11 12.60 1.46
CA LEU A 160 -7.19 13.75 1.49
C LEU A 160 -5.77 13.37 1.88
N LEU A 161 -5.59 12.45 2.83
CA LEU A 161 -4.25 12.09 3.33
C LEU A 161 -3.33 11.54 2.22
N PRO A 162 -3.73 10.57 1.38
CA PRO A 162 -2.85 10.11 0.31
C PRO A 162 -2.44 11.23 -0.65
N ALA A 163 -3.35 12.16 -0.98
CA ALA A 163 -3.05 13.31 -1.84
C ALA A 163 -2.00 14.22 -1.19
N VAL A 164 -2.14 14.51 0.11
CA VAL A 164 -1.14 15.28 0.84
C VAL A 164 0.19 14.54 0.93
N LEU A 165 0.20 13.23 1.14
CA LEU A 165 1.45 12.44 1.19
C LEU A 165 2.18 12.40 -0.16
N LEU A 166 1.46 12.46 -1.29
CA LEU A 166 2.06 12.64 -2.62
C LEU A 166 2.75 14.00 -2.73
N VAL A 167 2.06 15.07 -2.35
CA VAL A 167 2.61 16.44 -2.38
C VAL A 167 3.84 16.55 -1.48
N LEU A 168 3.81 15.93 -0.30
CA LEU A 168 4.93 15.88 0.64
C LEU A 168 6.02 14.88 0.26
N LYS A 169 5.88 14.14 -0.86
CA LYS A 169 6.82 13.12 -1.35
C LYS A 169 7.07 11.94 -0.38
N TYR A 170 6.17 11.71 0.56
CA TYR A 170 6.17 10.50 1.41
C TYR A 170 5.50 9.31 0.73
N LEU A 171 4.67 9.57 -0.29
CA LEU A 171 4.08 8.55 -1.15
C LEU A 171 4.72 8.65 -2.54
N GLN A 172 5.41 7.59 -2.98
CA GLN A 172 6.04 7.54 -4.30
C GLN A 172 5.05 6.98 -5.33
N PRO A 173 4.82 7.66 -6.47
CA PRO A 173 3.87 7.23 -7.49
C PRO A 173 4.49 6.13 -8.38
N THR A 174 4.80 4.97 -7.79
CA THR A 174 5.14 3.76 -8.54
C THR A 174 3.88 3.17 -9.17
N LEU A 175 4.02 2.28 -10.16
CA LEU A 175 2.86 1.58 -10.74
C LEU A 175 2.02 0.87 -9.66
N GLU A 176 2.69 0.24 -8.68
CA GLU A 176 2.03 -0.46 -7.58
C GLU A 176 1.18 0.49 -6.72
N VAL A 177 1.78 1.61 -6.31
CA VAL A 177 1.11 2.61 -5.46
C VAL A 177 0.04 3.35 -6.24
N GLY A 178 0.28 3.64 -7.52
CA GLY A 178 -0.68 4.26 -8.44
C GLY A 178 -1.94 3.41 -8.61
N LEU A 179 -1.80 2.09 -8.75
CA LEU A 179 -2.95 1.18 -8.81
C LEU A 179 -3.72 1.20 -7.48
N GLY A 180 -3.02 1.13 -6.34
CA GLY A 180 -3.66 1.21 -5.03
C GLY A 180 -4.43 2.52 -4.80
N LEU A 181 -3.85 3.65 -5.21
CA LEU A 181 -4.49 4.97 -5.16
C LEU A 181 -5.71 5.05 -6.08
N LEU A 182 -5.60 4.53 -7.30
CA LEU A 182 -6.71 4.50 -8.24
C LEU A 182 -7.89 3.71 -7.66
N MET A 183 -7.64 2.53 -7.13
CA MET A 183 -8.68 1.70 -6.50
C MET A 183 -9.31 2.41 -5.29
N LEU A 184 -8.49 3.04 -4.45
CA LEU A 184 -8.97 3.83 -3.32
C LEU A 184 -9.86 5.00 -3.76
N TYR A 185 -9.45 5.77 -4.76
CA TYR A 185 -10.20 6.93 -5.22
C TYR A 185 -11.45 6.57 -6.02
N VAL A 186 -11.44 5.48 -6.78
CA VAL A 186 -12.66 4.95 -7.41
C VAL A 186 -13.65 4.53 -6.33
N LEU A 187 -13.19 3.83 -5.29
CA LEU A 187 -14.04 3.39 -4.20
C LEU A 187 -14.69 4.55 -3.44
N VAL A 188 -13.87 5.54 -3.04
CA VAL A 188 -14.36 6.76 -2.37
C VAL A 188 -15.24 7.58 -3.31
N GLY A 189 -14.89 7.67 -4.59
CA GLY A 189 -15.66 8.37 -5.62
C GLY A 189 -17.04 7.76 -5.82
N CYS A 190 -17.15 6.44 -5.95
CA CYS A 190 -18.42 5.72 -6.01
C CYS A 190 -19.28 5.99 -4.78
N MET A 191 -18.68 5.99 -3.59
CA MET A 191 -19.36 6.29 -2.33
C MET A 191 -19.91 7.73 -2.29
N VAL A 192 -19.09 8.73 -2.66
CA VAL A 192 -19.52 10.14 -2.72
C VAL A 192 -20.62 10.31 -3.78
N ALA A 193 -20.46 9.72 -4.96
CA ALA A 193 -21.43 9.78 -6.05
C ALA A 193 -22.78 9.19 -5.63
N ALA A 194 -22.79 8.06 -4.92
CA ALA A 194 -24.02 7.46 -4.39
C ALA A 194 -24.73 8.39 -3.40
N GLY A 195 -23.98 9.02 -2.49
CA GLY A 195 -24.53 9.97 -1.52
C GLY A 195 -25.13 11.22 -2.19
N VAL A 196 -24.40 11.82 -3.12
CA VAL A 196 -24.86 13.01 -3.89
C VAL A 196 -26.09 12.67 -4.72
N THR A 197 -26.10 11.52 -5.41
CA THR A 197 -27.24 11.09 -6.22
C THR A 197 -28.47 10.83 -5.36
N GLY A 198 -28.31 10.21 -4.19
CA GLY A 198 -29.39 10.01 -3.23
C GLY A 198 -29.98 11.32 -2.71
N ALA A 199 -29.14 12.28 -2.35
CA ALA A 199 -29.57 13.61 -1.89
C ALA A 199 -30.28 14.41 -3.01
N ALA A 200 -29.78 14.35 -4.24
CA ALA A 200 -30.40 14.98 -5.40
C ALA A 200 -31.77 14.37 -5.72
N ALA A 201 -31.87 13.03 -5.73
CA ALA A 201 -33.13 12.32 -5.93
C ALA A 201 -34.17 12.68 -4.87
N LEU A 202 -33.75 12.78 -3.59
CA LEU A 202 -34.64 13.19 -2.51
C LEU A 202 -35.14 14.63 -2.68
N THR A 203 -34.26 15.55 -3.06
CA THR A 203 -34.62 16.95 -3.28
C THR A 203 -35.62 17.07 -4.43
N TRP A 204 -35.38 16.34 -5.51
CA TRP A 204 -36.27 16.28 -6.68
C TRP A 204 -37.66 15.73 -6.33
N THR A 205 -37.75 14.60 -5.64
CA THR A 205 -39.04 13.99 -5.29
C THR A 205 -39.85 14.85 -4.34
N MET A 206 -39.20 15.46 -3.34
CA MET A 206 -39.87 16.35 -2.38
C MET A 206 -40.32 17.67 -3.02
N GLY A 207 -39.55 18.21 -3.98
CA GLY A 207 -39.94 19.37 -4.79
C GLY A 207 -41.26 19.12 -5.52
N ASN A 208 -41.34 18.02 -6.27
CA ASN A 208 -42.56 17.67 -7.02
C ASN A 208 -43.78 17.42 -6.11
N ALA A 209 -43.58 16.81 -4.94
CA ALA A 209 -44.65 16.59 -3.97
C ALA A 209 -45.23 17.91 -3.42
N SER A 210 -44.38 18.93 -3.24
CA SER A 210 -44.81 20.26 -2.79
C SER A 210 -45.59 21.03 -3.87
N GLU A 211 -45.20 20.90 -5.15
CA GLU A 211 -45.88 21.55 -6.28
C GLU A 211 -47.29 21.00 -6.50
N LEU A 212 -47.49 19.69 -6.27
CA LEU A 212 -48.79 19.03 -6.40
C LEU A 212 -49.79 19.41 -5.28
N ARG A 213 -49.41 20.23 -4.28
CA ARG A 213 -50.20 20.56 -3.07
C ARG A 213 -50.82 19.33 -2.38
N ALA A 214 -50.25 18.16 -2.60
CA ALA A 214 -50.81 16.88 -2.17
C ALA A 214 -50.63 16.64 -0.66
N VAL A 215 -49.73 17.39 -0.02
CA VAL A 215 -49.33 17.24 1.39
C VAL A 215 -49.11 18.62 1.99
N ASP A 216 -49.50 18.81 3.25
CA ASP A 216 -49.26 20.07 3.96
C ASP A 216 -47.74 20.34 4.14
N ALA A 217 -47.36 21.60 4.32
CA ALA A 217 -45.96 22.01 4.42
C ALA A 217 -45.24 21.48 5.68
N GLU A 218 -45.91 21.38 6.83
CA GLU A 218 -45.36 20.84 8.07
C GLU A 218 -45.11 19.33 7.98
N THR A 219 -46.06 18.59 7.38
CA THR A 219 -45.94 17.16 7.11
C THR A 219 -44.81 16.90 6.11
N LEU A 220 -44.65 17.73 5.07
CA LEU A 220 -43.53 17.63 4.13
C LEU A 220 -42.17 17.85 4.81
N VAL A 221 -42.05 18.83 5.72
CA VAL A 221 -40.81 19.06 6.47
C VAL A 221 -40.45 17.86 7.33
N ARG A 222 -41.41 17.35 8.12
CA ARG A 222 -41.20 16.17 8.99
C ARG A 222 -40.88 14.91 8.19
N LEU A 223 -41.51 14.74 7.03
CA LEU A 223 -41.23 13.62 6.12
C LEU A 223 -39.83 13.74 5.53
N ARG A 224 -39.45 14.94 5.06
CA ARG A 224 -38.11 15.21 4.52
C ARG A 224 -37.02 14.92 5.55
N GLU A 225 -37.19 15.37 6.79
CA GLU A 225 -36.22 15.09 7.87
C GLU A 225 -36.06 13.58 8.09
N ARG A 226 -37.17 12.84 8.27
CA ARG A 226 -37.14 11.38 8.46
C ARG A 226 -36.48 10.66 7.29
N VAL A 227 -36.90 10.96 6.06
CA VAL A 227 -36.36 10.31 4.86
C VAL A 227 -34.89 10.66 4.66
N THR A 228 -34.47 11.90 4.93
CA THR A 228 -33.05 12.30 4.86
C THR A 228 -32.21 11.50 5.86
N LEU A 229 -32.70 11.34 7.09
CA LEU A 229 -32.02 10.57 8.14
C LEU A 229 -31.89 9.10 7.77
N ASP A 230 -32.96 8.48 7.29
CA ASP A 230 -32.95 7.06 6.93
C ASP A 230 -32.10 6.79 5.69
N LEU A 231 -32.17 7.66 4.67
CA LEU A 231 -31.27 7.58 3.51
C LEU A 231 -29.82 7.73 3.94
N PHE A 232 -29.49 8.70 4.80
CA PHE A 232 -28.13 8.88 5.30
C PHE A 232 -27.63 7.64 6.05
N ARG A 233 -28.45 7.04 6.92
CA ARG A 233 -28.09 5.83 7.67
C ARG A 233 -27.86 4.63 6.75
N ILE A 234 -28.77 4.39 5.80
CA ILE A 234 -28.69 3.25 4.88
C ILE A 234 -27.51 3.43 3.91
N THR A 235 -27.42 4.58 3.23
CA THR A 235 -26.34 4.86 2.29
C THR A 235 -24.99 4.90 3.00
N GLY A 236 -24.93 5.50 4.19
CA GLY A 236 -23.74 5.53 5.03
C GLY A 236 -23.27 4.14 5.45
N ALA A 237 -24.17 3.28 5.93
CA ALA A 237 -23.83 1.91 6.29
C ALA A 237 -23.41 1.07 5.07
N ALA A 238 -24.14 1.18 3.96
CA ALA A 238 -23.79 0.52 2.70
C ALA A 238 -22.44 0.99 2.17
N ALA A 239 -22.14 2.27 2.31
CA ALA A 239 -20.90 2.87 1.88
C ALA A 239 -19.71 2.42 2.75
N LEU A 240 -19.89 2.31 4.07
CA LEU A 240 -18.89 1.72 4.95
C LEU A 240 -18.60 0.27 4.57
N LEU A 241 -19.65 -0.53 4.32
CA LEU A 241 -19.52 -1.91 3.85
C LEU A 241 -18.76 -1.97 2.51
N LEU A 242 -19.11 -1.09 1.57
CA LEU A 242 -18.46 -1.01 0.27
C LEU A 242 -16.97 -0.66 0.43
N VAL A 243 -16.63 0.31 1.29
CA VAL A 243 -15.22 0.67 1.55
C VAL A 243 -14.45 -0.52 2.12
N VAL A 244 -15.03 -1.25 3.07
CA VAL A 244 -14.40 -2.43 3.65
C VAL A 244 -14.21 -3.53 2.60
N VAL A 245 -15.26 -3.88 1.86
CA VAL A 245 -15.21 -4.92 0.82
C VAL A 245 -14.26 -4.52 -0.31
N GLY A 246 -14.35 -3.29 -0.80
CA GLY A 246 -13.49 -2.74 -1.84
C GLY A 246 -12.04 -2.65 -1.40
N PHE A 247 -11.78 -2.34 -0.13
CA PHE A 247 -10.44 -2.38 0.44
C PHE A 247 -9.87 -3.81 0.39
N PHE A 248 -10.59 -4.82 0.89
CA PHE A 248 -10.12 -6.20 0.84
C PHE A 248 -10.00 -6.75 -0.59
N ALA A 249 -10.95 -6.40 -1.48
CA ALA A 249 -10.89 -6.76 -2.89
C ALA A 249 -9.65 -6.13 -3.56
N SER A 250 -9.35 -4.86 -3.27
CA SER A 250 -8.15 -4.20 -3.80
C SER A 250 -6.87 -4.85 -3.33
N LEU A 251 -6.79 -5.27 -2.06
CA LEU A 251 -5.67 -6.07 -1.58
C LEU A 251 -5.53 -7.37 -2.37
N ARG A 252 -6.62 -8.12 -2.54
CA ARG A 252 -6.60 -9.39 -3.27
C ARG A 252 -6.15 -9.23 -4.71
N ILE A 253 -6.68 -8.23 -5.43
CA ILE A 253 -6.32 -7.94 -6.81
C ILE A 253 -4.85 -7.53 -6.91
N ALA A 254 -4.39 -6.63 -6.04
CA ALA A 254 -3.00 -6.21 -5.99
C ALA A 254 -2.05 -7.40 -5.79
N TYR A 255 -2.34 -8.27 -4.82
CA TYR A 255 -1.53 -9.46 -4.57
C TYR A 255 -1.57 -10.46 -5.73
N ALA A 256 -2.72 -10.61 -6.38
CA ALA A 256 -2.91 -11.51 -7.52
C ALA A 256 -2.10 -11.06 -8.76
N ILE A 257 -1.90 -9.76 -8.96
CA ILE A 257 -1.18 -9.21 -10.12
C ILE A 257 0.33 -9.07 -9.83
N LEU A 258 0.70 -8.54 -8.66
CA LEU A 258 2.08 -8.15 -8.39
C LEU A 258 2.99 -9.32 -8.01
N THR A 259 2.44 -10.34 -7.36
CA THR A 259 3.23 -11.50 -6.92
C THR A 259 3.81 -12.27 -8.13
N PRO A 260 3.01 -12.60 -9.17
CA PRO A 260 3.54 -13.23 -10.38
C PRO A 260 4.60 -12.40 -11.10
N ILE A 261 4.35 -11.10 -11.30
CA ILE A 261 5.29 -10.18 -11.98
C ILE A 261 6.63 -10.15 -11.25
N ARG A 262 6.63 -10.09 -9.92
CA ARG A 262 7.87 -10.13 -9.12
C ARG A 262 8.61 -11.46 -9.24
N SER A 263 7.89 -12.57 -9.36
CA SER A 263 8.52 -13.89 -9.58
C SER A 263 9.25 -13.91 -10.92
N ILE A 264 8.58 -13.46 -11.99
CA ILE A 264 9.15 -13.35 -13.33
C ILE A 264 10.38 -12.42 -13.32
N MET A 265 10.27 -11.22 -12.73
CA MET A 265 11.40 -10.28 -12.65
C MET A 265 12.61 -10.87 -11.90
N LYS A 266 12.38 -11.62 -10.82
CA LYS A 266 13.47 -12.29 -10.10
C LYS A 266 14.13 -13.38 -10.95
N ALA A 267 13.35 -14.17 -11.67
CA ALA A 267 13.88 -15.21 -12.55
C ALA A 267 14.72 -14.59 -13.69
N VAL A 268 14.26 -13.50 -14.29
CA VAL A 268 15.02 -12.75 -15.31
C VAL A 268 16.31 -12.16 -14.72
N ASP A 269 16.27 -11.56 -13.53
CA ASP A 269 17.48 -11.01 -12.90
C ASP A 269 18.49 -12.11 -12.52
N GLY A 270 18.01 -13.28 -12.08
CA GLY A 270 18.85 -14.46 -11.82
C GLY A 270 19.56 -14.94 -13.09
N LEU A 271 18.82 -15.11 -14.19
CA LEU A 271 19.39 -15.43 -15.51
C LEU A 271 20.44 -14.40 -15.94
N ARG A 272 20.15 -13.10 -15.78
CA ARG A 272 21.09 -12.02 -16.14
C ARG A 272 22.39 -12.08 -15.34
N ARG A 273 22.34 -12.52 -14.08
CA ARG A 273 23.51 -12.64 -13.19
C ARG A 273 24.28 -13.94 -13.38
N GLY A 274 23.82 -14.84 -14.25
CA GLY A 274 24.41 -16.16 -14.43
C GLY A 274 24.14 -17.11 -13.26
N GLU A 275 23.07 -16.87 -12.49
CA GLU A 275 22.66 -17.80 -11.44
C GLU A 275 22.11 -19.10 -12.08
N PRO A 276 22.27 -20.28 -11.42
CA PRO A 276 21.77 -21.53 -11.95
C PRO A 276 20.27 -21.47 -12.23
N TRP A 277 19.89 -21.71 -13.49
CA TRP A 277 18.50 -21.71 -13.93
C TRP A 277 17.69 -22.82 -13.26
N ARG A 278 16.55 -22.45 -12.65
CA ARG A 278 15.61 -23.35 -11.98
C ARG A 278 14.19 -23.11 -12.47
N ARG A 279 13.70 -24.00 -13.34
CA ARG A 279 12.38 -23.91 -13.97
C ARG A 279 11.24 -23.90 -12.95
N GLU A 280 11.40 -24.65 -11.86
CA GLU A 280 10.37 -24.91 -10.85
C GLU A 280 9.95 -23.63 -10.10
N THR A 281 10.83 -22.62 -10.08
CA THR A 281 10.55 -21.33 -9.45
C THR A 281 9.41 -20.56 -10.12
N LEU A 282 9.15 -20.84 -11.40
CA LEU A 282 8.09 -20.21 -12.18
C LEU A 282 6.83 -21.07 -12.33
N ASP A 283 6.83 -22.34 -11.91
CA ASP A 283 5.67 -23.23 -12.04
C ASP A 283 4.36 -22.67 -11.46
N PRO A 284 4.37 -22.02 -10.27
CA PRO A 284 3.15 -21.40 -9.73
C PRO A 284 2.58 -20.30 -10.62
N VAL A 285 3.44 -19.61 -11.39
CA VAL A 285 3.01 -18.59 -12.35
C VAL A 285 2.65 -19.21 -13.70
N ALA A 286 3.43 -20.17 -14.17
CA ALA A 286 3.24 -20.86 -15.44
C ALA A 286 1.95 -21.71 -15.48
N SER A 287 1.44 -22.14 -14.33
CA SER A 287 0.13 -22.82 -14.23
C SER A 287 -1.07 -21.92 -14.50
N ARG A 288 -0.88 -20.59 -14.52
CA ARG A 288 -1.97 -19.64 -14.79
C ARG A 288 -2.40 -19.71 -16.26
N GLN A 289 -3.69 -19.50 -16.50
CA GLN A 289 -4.28 -19.49 -17.84
C GLN A 289 -4.32 -18.09 -18.48
N ASP A 290 -3.78 -17.08 -17.82
CA ASP A 290 -3.74 -15.69 -18.29
C ASP A 290 -2.41 -15.35 -18.99
N GLU A 291 -2.28 -14.10 -19.43
CA GLU A 291 -1.10 -13.56 -20.10
C GLU A 291 0.17 -13.69 -19.24
N LEU A 292 0.04 -13.59 -17.91
CA LEU A 292 1.14 -13.79 -16.97
C LEU A 292 1.63 -15.25 -16.98
N GLY A 293 0.71 -16.21 -17.06
CA GLY A 293 1.05 -17.61 -17.23
C GLY A 293 1.74 -17.89 -18.58
N THR A 294 1.26 -17.28 -19.65
CA THR A 294 1.91 -17.38 -20.98
C THR A 294 3.32 -16.81 -20.95
N MET A 295 3.51 -15.63 -20.34
CA MET A 295 4.83 -15.03 -20.19
C MET A 295 5.78 -15.90 -19.35
N ALA A 296 5.28 -16.51 -18.27
CA ALA A 296 6.09 -17.41 -17.45
C ALA A 296 6.50 -18.68 -18.20
N ARG A 297 5.61 -19.28 -19.01
CA ARG A 297 5.96 -20.44 -19.86
C ARG A 297 7.00 -20.07 -20.93
N LEU A 298 6.84 -18.93 -21.60
CA LEU A 298 7.84 -18.44 -22.56
C LEU A 298 9.20 -18.21 -21.89
N LEU A 299 9.21 -17.63 -20.68
CA LEU A 299 10.45 -17.44 -19.93
C LEU A 299 11.05 -18.78 -19.47
N GLN A 300 10.23 -19.78 -19.16
CA GLN A 300 10.70 -21.13 -18.86
C GLN A 300 11.43 -21.74 -20.05
N ASP A 301 10.82 -21.66 -21.24
CA ASP A 301 11.41 -22.19 -22.47
C ASP A 301 12.71 -21.45 -22.82
N MET A 302 12.75 -20.12 -22.67
CA MET A 302 13.97 -19.33 -22.86
C MET A 302 15.07 -19.70 -21.86
N GLY A 303 14.73 -19.85 -20.58
CA GLY A 303 15.69 -20.22 -19.54
C GLY A 303 16.30 -21.60 -19.77
N ASP A 304 15.48 -22.56 -20.21
CA ASP A 304 15.93 -23.90 -20.58
C ASP A 304 16.88 -23.84 -21.80
N GLN A 305 16.53 -23.08 -22.84
CA GLN A 305 17.41 -22.89 -24.00
C GLN A 305 18.75 -22.24 -23.64
N VAL A 306 18.77 -21.25 -22.75
CA VAL A 306 20.00 -20.61 -22.29
C VAL A 306 20.88 -21.60 -21.53
N ARG A 307 20.29 -22.36 -20.58
CA ARG A 307 21.02 -23.39 -19.83
C ARG A 307 21.62 -24.45 -20.75
N ASP A 308 20.84 -24.92 -21.72
CA ASP A 308 21.28 -25.96 -22.65
C ASP A 308 22.41 -25.42 -23.56
N ARG A 309 22.32 -24.17 -24.01
CA ARG A 309 23.38 -23.49 -24.77
C ARG A 309 24.66 -23.29 -23.95
N GLU A 310 24.55 -22.89 -22.68
CA GLU A 310 25.70 -22.75 -21.78
C GLU A 310 26.38 -24.09 -21.49
N THR A 311 25.58 -25.15 -21.31
CA THR A 311 26.09 -26.50 -21.09
C THR A 311 26.85 -27.01 -22.31
N GLU A 312 26.28 -26.83 -23.51
CA GLU A 312 26.96 -27.21 -24.76
C GLU A 312 28.22 -26.39 -25.01
N LEU A 313 28.19 -25.07 -24.77
CA LEU A 313 29.38 -24.22 -24.87
C LEU A 313 30.47 -24.65 -23.88
N THR A 314 30.10 -25.00 -22.65
CA THR A 314 31.05 -25.50 -21.64
C THR A 314 31.67 -26.82 -22.09
N ARG A 315 30.86 -27.73 -22.65
CA ARG A 315 31.33 -29.00 -23.22
C ARG A 315 32.30 -28.78 -24.39
N GLN A 316 31.99 -27.86 -25.29
CA GLN A 316 32.87 -27.49 -26.41
C GLN A 316 34.18 -26.88 -25.90
N LEU A 317 34.14 -26.00 -24.90
CA LEU A 317 35.34 -25.43 -24.28
C LEU A 317 36.19 -26.50 -23.59
N GLU A 318 35.60 -27.49 -22.92
CA GLU A 318 36.34 -28.61 -22.35
C GLU A 318 37.04 -29.45 -23.42
N VAL A 319 36.35 -29.76 -24.52
CA VAL A 319 36.94 -30.50 -25.65
C VAL A 319 38.09 -29.71 -26.26
N LEU A 320 37.89 -28.43 -26.57
CA LEU A 320 38.93 -27.56 -27.12
C LEU A 320 40.13 -27.44 -26.19
N ARG A 321 39.90 -27.35 -24.87
CA ARG A 321 40.97 -27.29 -23.87
C ARG A 321 41.78 -28.58 -23.83
N ARG A 322 41.12 -29.75 -23.88
CA ARG A 322 41.81 -31.05 -23.97
C ARG A 322 42.60 -31.19 -25.27
N GLU A 323 42.05 -30.74 -26.40
CA GLU A 323 42.75 -30.75 -27.68
C GLU A 323 43.98 -29.84 -27.69
N ALA A 324 43.87 -28.63 -27.11
CA ALA A 324 44.98 -27.71 -26.96
C ALA A 324 46.10 -28.31 -26.09
N ASP A 325 45.75 -28.87 -24.92
CA ASP A 325 46.71 -29.54 -24.04
C ASP A 325 47.38 -30.73 -24.75
N SER A 326 46.62 -31.54 -25.49
CA SER A 326 47.14 -32.68 -26.26
C SER A 326 48.13 -32.23 -27.34
N LYS A 327 47.81 -31.18 -28.11
CA LYS A 327 48.72 -30.63 -29.12
C LYS A 327 50.03 -30.12 -28.50
N GLU A 328 49.95 -29.46 -27.35
CA GLU A 328 51.15 -28.99 -26.66
C GLU A 328 51.99 -30.17 -26.13
N VAL A 329 51.35 -31.22 -25.61
CA VAL A 329 52.03 -32.47 -25.22
C VAL A 329 52.71 -33.13 -26.42
N HIS A 330 52.04 -33.25 -27.57
CA HIS A 330 52.62 -33.82 -28.78
C HIS A 330 53.82 -33.01 -29.28
N ARG A 331 53.75 -31.66 -29.22
CA ARG A 331 54.87 -30.79 -29.55
C ARG A 331 56.07 -31.04 -28.63
N ARG A 332 55.85 -31.12 -27.31
CA ARG A 332 56.92 -31.40 -26.35
C ARG A 332 57.53 -32.79 -26.53
N VAL A 333 56.73 -33.80 -26.86
CA VAL A 333 57.23 -35.15 -27.18
C VAL A 333 58.05 -35.14 -28.47
N ALA A 334 57.63 -34.40 -29.50
CA ALA A 334 58.41 -34.23 -30.73
C ALA A 334 59.75 -33.54 -30.47
N GLU A 335 59.78 -32.48 -29.66
CA GLU A 335 61.03 -31.81 -29.24
C GLU A 335 61.97 -32.77 -28.49
N ILE A 336 61.43 -33.65 -27.63
CA ILE A 336 62.24 -34.66 -26.93
C ILE A 336 62.75 -35.75 -27.88
N ALA A 337 61.91 -36.21 -28.82
CA ALA A 337 62.29 -37.21 -29.81
C ALA A 337 63.35 -36.69 -30.81
N GLU A 338 63.32 -35.39 -31.12
CA GLU A 338 64.34 -34.74 -31.94
C GLU A 338 65.59 -34.33 -31.17
N SER A 339 65.54 -34.37 -29.83
CA SER A 339 66.70 -34.07 -28.99
C SER A 339 67.85 -35.06 -29.23
N ASP A 340 69.07 -34.54 -29.19
CA ASP A 340 70.29 -35.32 -29.43
C ASP A 340 70.43 -36.48 -28.44
N TYR A 341 69.86 -36.35 -27.24
CA TYR A 341 69.83 -37.41 -26.24
C TYR A 341 69.01 -38.63 -26.70
N PHE A 342 67.83 -38.44 -27.28
CA PHE A 342 67.00 -39.54 -27.77
C PHE A 342 67.60 -40.23 -29.00
N LYS A 343 68.20 -39.46 -29.91
CA LYS A 343 68.95 -39.99 -31.06
C LYS A 343 70.16 -40.84 -30.61
N SER A 344 70.87 -40.40 -29.56
CA SER A 344 72.00 -41.14 -29.01
C SER A 344 71.59 -42.48 -28.35
N LEU A 345 70.45 -42.50 -27.66
CA LEU A 345 69.84 -43.71 -27.10
C LEU A 345 69.41 -44.71 -28.18
N GLN A 346 68.82 -44.22 -29.27
CA GLN A 346 68.41 -45.07 -30.40
C GLN A 346 69.64 -45.66 -31.13
N ALA A 347 70.70 -44.87 -31.29
CA ALA A 347 71.97 -45.34 -31.83
C ALA A 347 72.61 -46.42 -30.93
N GLN A 348 72.65 -46.22 -29.61
CA GLN A 348 73.15 -47.23 -28.66
C GLN A 348 72.33 -48.52 -28.68
N ALA A 349 71.00 -48.43 -28.76
CA ALA A 349 70.14 -49.61 -28.84
C ALA A 349 70.32 -50.38 -30.17
N ALA A 350 70.53 -49.67 -31.29
CA ALA A 350 70.84 -50.28 -32.58
C ALA A 350 72.22 -50.96 -32.57
N GLU A 351 73.22 -50.34 -31.96
CA GLU A 351 74.56 -50.89 -31.74
C GLU A 351 74.49 -52.21 -30.96
N LEU A 352 73.70 -52.25 -29.87
CA LEU A 352 73.51 -53.45 -29.05
C LEU A 352 72.75 -54.56 -29.81
N ARG A 353 71.78 -54.21 -30.66
CA ARG A 353 71.07 -55.19 -31.51
C ARG A 353 71.97 -55.76 -32.61
N ARG A 354 72.83 -54.93 -33.22
CA ARG A 354 73.81 -55.38 -34.21
C ARG A 354 74.82 -56.35 -33.58
N LYS A 355 75.34 -56.01 -32.40
CA LYS A 355 76.23 -56.90 -31.64
C LYS A 355 75.59 -58.24 -31.26
N ARG A 356 74.27 -58.28 -31.03
CA ARG A 356 73.52 -59.51 -30.77
C ARG A 356 73.27 -60.35 -32.04
N HIS A 357 73.25 -59.71 -33.21
CA HIS A 357 73.04 -60.39 -34.50
C HIS A 357 74.35 -60.92 -35.11
N GLU A 358 75.49 -60.31 -34.75
CA GLU A 358 76.84 -60.78 -35.11
C GLU A 358 77.38 -61.88 -34.15
N SER A 359 76.66 -62.18 -33.07
CA SER A 359 77.02 -63.24 -32.10
C SER A 359 76.22 -64.55 -32.31
N ARG A 360 75.65 -64.77 -33.50
CA ARG A 360 75.07 -66.02 -33.97
C ARG A 360 75.80 -66.42 -35.25
#